data_AF-A0A4Q2UQP6-F1
#
_entry.id   AF-A0A4Q2UQP6-F1
#
_cell.length_a   1.000
_cell.length_b   1.000
_cell.length_c   1.000
_cell.angle_alpha   90.00
_cell.angle_beta   90.00
_cell.angle_gamma   90.00
#
_symmetry.space_group_name_H-M   'P 1'
#
loop_
_entity.id
_entity.type
_entity.pdbx_description
1 polymer ?
#
loop_
_entity_poly.entity_id
_entity_poly.type
_entity_poly.pdbx_seq_one_letter_code
_entity_poly.pdbx_strand_id
1 'polypeptide(L)'
;MNSRIRPESLDSSPYKELIQTLAYRWVSSDRPAEGLVYQDYTNTLRTLLLTTQSPEQTTAIVTAVLNQAVALNKTSAWIEQELKFEGMLSGVDRADFLRLDLQQAGDVDDSLLDMYNERINRFSADGV
;
A
#
# COMPACT_ATOMS: atom_id res chain seq x y z
N MET A 1 23.09 13.71 -0.27
CA MET A 1 22.82 13.08 1.05
C MET A 1 21.31 13.08 1.25
N ASN A 2 20.64 11.95 1.05
CA ASN A 2 19.20 11.87 1.31
C ASN A 2 19.01 11.77 2.82
N SER A 3 18.51 12.85 3.42
CA SER A 3 18.10 12.85 4.82
C SER A 3 16.94 11.88 4.99
N ARG A 4 17.10 10.92 5.91
CA ARG A 4 16.05 9.97 6.31
C ARG A 4 14.77 10.74 6.67
N ILE A 5 13.61 10.29 6.17
CA ILE A 5 12.31 10.87 6.52
C ILE A 5 12.03 10.51 7.98
N ARG A 6 11.75 11.54 8.78
CA ARG A 6 11.50 11.39 10.22
C ARG A 6 10.03 11.68 10.56
N PRO A 7 9.48 11.10 11.63
CA PRO A 7 8.10 11.36 12.03
C PRO A 7 7.74 12.85 12.12
N GLU A 8 8.65 13.66 12.68
CA GLU A 8 8.47 15.11 12.83
C GLU A 8 8.40 15.88 11.50
N SER A 9 8.97 15.31 10.42
CA SER A 9 8.95 15.94 9.09
C SER A 9 7.62 15.75 8.36
N LEU A 10 6.77 14.83 8.81
CA LEU A 10 5.50 14.52 8.16
C LEU A 10 4.44 15.62 8.32
N ASP A 11 4.65 16.54 9.26
CA ASP A 11 3.74 17.67 9.53
C ASP A 11 4.13 18.95 8.77
N SER A 12 5.22 18.91 8.00
CA SER A 12 5.69 19.99 7.14
C SER A 12 5.75 19.57 5.67
N SER A 13 5.78 20.56 4.78
CA SER A 13 6.01 20.34 3.35
C SER A 13 7.43 19.81 3.13
N PRO A 14 7.64 18.89 2.16
CA PRO A 14 6.67 18.43 1.16
C PRO A 14 5.80 17.23 1.61
N TYR A 15 6.12 16.59 2.74
CA TYR A 15 5.50 15.31 3.12
C TYR A 15 4.05 15.43 3.55
N LYS A 16 3.69 16.52 4.25
CA LYS A 16 2.30 16.79 4.61
C LYS A 16 1.40 16.90 3.37
N GLU A 17 1.84 17.65 2.36
CA GLU A 17 1.10 17.85 1.10
C GLU A 17 0.96 16.54 0.32
N LEU A 18 2.02 15.72 0.29
CA LEU A 18 1.97 14.40 -0.30
C LEU A 18 0.93 13.50 0.38
N ILE A 19 0.97 13.40 1.71
CA ILE A 19 0.01 12.59 2.49
C ILE A 19 -1.42 13.07 2.24
N GLN A 20 -1.66 14.38 2.25
CA GLN A 20 -2.98 14.95 1.97
C GLN A 20 -3.46 14.63 0.56
N THR A 21 -2.57 14.72 -0.44
CA THR A 21 -2.88 14.40 -1.83
C THR A 21 -3.24 12.93 -2.01
N LEU A 22 -2.45 12.02 -1.40
CA LEU A 22 -2.72 10.58 -1.46
C LEU A 22 -4.00 10.21 -0.70
N ALA A 23 -4.25 10.82 0.46
CA ALA A 23 -5.48 10.62 1.22
C ALA A 23 -6.70 11.09 0.42
N TYR A 24 -6.61 12.25 -0.23
CA TYR A 24 -7.68 12.75 -1.09
C TYR A 24 -7.95 11.81 -2.26
N ARG A 25 -6.92 11.28 -2.92
CA ARG A 25 -7.07 10.30 -4.01
C ARG A 25 -7.77 9.03 -3.53
N TRP A 26 -7.39 8.50 -2.37
CA TRP A 26 -8.03 7.32 -1.80
C TRP A 26 -9.50 7.60 -1.49
N VAL A 27 -9.83 8.70 -0.79
CA VAL A 27 -11.23 9.05 -0.52
C VAL A 27 -12.03 9.25 -1.83
N SER A 28 -11.41 9.88 -2.84
CA SER A 28 -12.05 10.14 -4.13
C SER A 28 -12.25 8.88 -4.99
N SER A 29 -11.67 7.74 -4.61
CA SER A 29 -11.93 6.46 -5.29
C SER A 29 -13.32 5.89 -4.97
N ASP A 30 -14.06 6.51 -4.03
CA ASP A 30 -15.44 6.18 -3.66
C ASP A 30 -15.63 4.68 -3.39
N ARG A 31 -14.66 4.09 -2.68
CA ARG A 31 -14.76 2.70 -2.20
C ARG A 31 -15.51 2.68 -0.87
N PRO A 32 -16.26 1.60 -0.55
CA PRO A 32 -16.89 1.46 0.75
C PRO A 32 -15.88 1.66 1.89
N ALA A 33 -16.14 2.63 2.76
CA ALA A 33 -15.21 3.02 3.82
C ALA A 33 -15.15 2.00 4.97
N GLU A 34 -16.21 1.21 5.19
CA GLU A 34 -16.29 0.19 6.25
C GLU A 34 -15.89 0.69 7.64
N GLY A 35 -16.25 1.94 7.96
CA GLY A 35 -15.95 2.56 9.25
C GLY A 35 -14.64 3.34 9.32
N LEU A 36 -13.83 3.35 8.24
CA LEU A 36 -12.63 4.17 8.17
C LEU A 36 -12.97 5.67 8.11
N VAL A 37 -12.33 6.45 8.98
CA VAL A 37 -12.40 7.91 9.00
C VAL A 37 -11.14 8.52 8.40
N TYR A 38 -11.17 9.79 7.98
CA TYR A 38 -10.04 10.47 7.33
C TYR A 38 -8.68 10.32 8.05
N GLN A 39 -8.72 10.22 9.39
CA GLN A 39 -7.53 9.99 10.20
C GLN A 39 -6.87 8.62 9.94
N ASP A 40 -7.63 7.58 9.64
CA ASP A 40 -7.09 6.24 9.35
C ASP A 40 -6.33 6.21 8.02
N TYR A 41 -6.85 6.90 7.00
CA TYR A 41 -6.18 7.10 5.71
C TYR A 41 -4.84 7.79 5.91
N THR A 42 -4.83 8.91 6.64
CA THR A 42 -3.60 9.69 6.85
C THR A 42 -2.59 8.94 7.71
N ASN A 43 -3.01 8.22 8.75
CA ASN A 43 -2.13 7.37 9.56
C ASN A 43 -1.49 6.24 8.74
N THR A 44 -2.28 5.56 7.90
CA THR A 44 -1.77 4.50 7.02
C THR A 44 -0.72 5.03 6.05
N LEU A 45 -0.98 6.18 5.42
CA LEU A 45 -0.06 6.81 4.48
C LEU A 45 1.21 7.35 5.17
N ARG A 46 1.09 7.89 6.39
CA ARG A 46 2.25 8.29 7.21
C ARG A 46 3.16 7.11 7.52
N THR A 47 2.57 6.00 7.98
CA THR A 47 3.31 4.77 8.26
C THR A 47 3.99 4.26 7.00
N LEU A 48 3.27 4.18 5.88
CA LEU A 48 3.83 3.73 4.62
C LEU A 48 5.03 4.58 4.18
N LEU A 49 4.91 5.92 4.24
CA LEU A 49 6.01 6.81 3.89
C LEU A 49 7.24 6.66 4.79
N LEU A 50 7.03 6.41 6.09
CA LEU A 50 8.12 6.12 7.02
C LEU A 50 8.76 4.75 6.78
N THR A 51 8.01 3.78 6.24
CA THR A 51 8.55 2.45 5.96
C THR A 51 9.30 2.41 4.63
N THR A 52 8.77 3.05 3.59
CA THR A 52 9.43 3.13 2.27
C THR A 52 10.60 4.09 2.25
N GLN A 53 10.58 5.13 3.10
CA GLN A 53 11.57 6.21 3.10
C GLN A 53 11.70 6.90 1.72
N SER A 54 10.72 6.75 0.83
CA SER A 54 10.69 7.32 -0.52
C SER A 54 9.29 7.83 -0.87
N PRO A 55 9.14 9.14 -1.15
CA PRO A 55 7.90 9.72 -1.68
C PRO A 55 7.45 9.09 -2.99
N GLU A 56 8.38 8.83 -3.91
CA GLU A 56 8.05 8.25 -5.22
C GLU A 56 7.54 6.82 -5.05
N GLN A 57 8.26 5.99 -4.28
CA GLN A 57 7.85 4.61 -4.03
C GLN A 57 6.51 4.53 -3.30
N THR A 58 6.29 5.39 -2.29
CA THR A 58 5.00 5.49 -1.59
C THR A 58 3.87 5.81 -2.56
N THR A 59 4.10 6.77 -3.46
CA THR A 59 3.10 7.16 -4.47
C THR A 59 2.78 6.03 -5.43
N ALA A 60 3.81 5.30 -5.89
CA ALA A 60 3.65 4.16 -6.78
C ALA A 60 2.84 3.03 -6.11
N ILE A 61 3.19 2.66 -4.88
CA ILE A 61 2.46 1.64 -4.10
C ILE A 61 0.99 2.03 -3.93
N VAL A 62 0.72 3.26 -3.46
CA VAL A 62 -0.65 3.72 -3.24
C VAL A 62 -1.46 3.71 -4.54
N THR A 63 -0.86 4.19 -5.63
CA THR A 63 -1.53 4.22 -6.94
C THR A 63 -1.86 2.81 -7.43
N ALA A 64 -0.91 1.87 -7.34
CA ALA A 64 -1.11 0.49 -7.77
C ALA A 64 -2.20 -0.21 -6.95
N VAL A 65 -2.19 -0.05 -5.62
CA VAL A 65 -3.21 -0.66 -4.74
C VAL A 65 -4.60 -0.05 -5.00
N LEU A 66 -4.70 1.28 -5.18
CA LEU A 66 -5.98 1.92 -5.51
C LEU A 66 -6.52 1.45 -6.86
N ASN A 67 -5.67 1.38 -7.89
CA ASN A 67 -6.07 0.89 -9.21
C ASN A 67 -6.57 -0.56 -9.14
N GLN A 68 -5.88 -1.42 -8.39
CA GLN A 68 -6.30 -2.80 -8.19
C GLN A 68 -7.61 -2.89 -7.41
N ALA A 69 -7.79 -2.09 -6.36
CA ALA A 69 -9.04 -2.06 -5.60
C ALA A 69 -10.23 -1.65 -6.48
N VAL A 70 -10.04 -0.70 -7.40
CA VAL A 70 -11.07 -0.33 -8.37
C VAL A 70 -11.35 -1.48 -9.34
N ALA A 71 -10.30 -2.08 -9.92
CA ALA A 71 -10.44 -3.17 -10.88
C ALA A 71 -11.14 -4.41 -10.30
N LEU A 72 -10.87 -4.71 -9.03
CA LEU A 72 -11.39 -5.89 -8.33
C LEU A 72 -12.58 -5.57 -7.40
N ASN A 73 -13.10 -4.35 -7.46
CA ASN A 73 -14.21 -3.86 -6.63
C ASN A 73 -14.01 -4.12 -5.11
N LYS A 74 -12.80 -3.85 -4.60
CA LYS A 74 -12.43 -4.01 -3.19
C LYS A 74 -12.79 -2.76 -2.36
N THR A 75 -12.84 -2.92 -1.05
CA THR A 75 -13.22 -1.87 -0.08
C THR A 75 -12.01 -1.05 0.37
N SER A 76 -12.26 0.06 1.08
CA SER A 76 -11.17 0.84 1.70
C SER A 76 -10.47 0.06 2.80
N ALA A 77 -11.15 -0.83 3.54
CA ALA A 77 -10.48 -1.68 4.52
C ALA A 77 -9.46 -2.63 3.85
N TRP A 78 -9.82 -3.19 2.68
CA TRP A 78 -8.88 -3.98 1.88
C TRP A 78 -7.68 -3.15 1.41
N ILE A 79 -7.90 -1.90 0.95
CA ILE A 79 -6.81 -0.99 0.57
C ILE A 79 -5.87 -0.76 1.76
N GLU A 80 -6.42 -0.49 2.95
CA GLU A 80 -5.62 -0.26 4.15
C GLU A 80 -4.73 -1.46 4.49
N GLN A 81 -5.29 -2.68 4.40
CA GLN A 81 -4.55 -3.92 4.63
C GLN A 81 -3.43 -4.13 3.60
N GLU A 82 -3.70 -3.90 2.32
CA GLU A 82 -2.70 -4.08 1.27
C GLU A 82 -1.61 -3.00 1.31
N LEU A 83 -1.91 -1.76 1.72
CA LEU A 83 -0.88 -0.74 1.94
C LEU A 83 0.03 -1.11 3.12
N LYS A 84 -0.51 -1.69 4.20
CA LYS A 84 0.29 -2.23 5.32
C LYS A 84 1.17 -3.38 4.83
N PHE A 85 0.63 -4.28 4.01
CA PHE A 85 1.36 -5.39 3.40
C PHE A 85 2.53 -4.91 2.52
N GLU A 86 2.29 -4.00 1.59
CA GLU A 86 3.35 -3.43 0.74
C GLU A 86 4.39 -2.64 1.53
N GLY A 87 3.98 -2.01 2.64
CA GLY A 87 4.91 -1.42 3.58
C GLY A 87 5.87 -2.46 4.17
N MET A 88 5.37 -3.62 4.60
CA MET A 88 6.21 -4.71 5.13
C MET A 88 7.17 -5.29 4.08
N LEU A 89 6.79 -5.27 2.81
CA LEU A 89 7.65 -5.69 1.70
C LEU A 89 8.77 -4.69 1.38
N SER A 90 8.72 -3.47 1.92
CA SER A 90 9.74 -2.47 1.64
C SER A 90 11.11 -2.92 2.15
N GLY A 91 12.02 -3.19 1.21
CA GLY A 91 13.40 -3.62 1.50
C GLY A 91 13.63 -5.14 1.45
N VAL A 92 12.60 -5.93 1.06
CA VAL A 92 12.73 -7.36 0.75
C VAL A 92 12.37 -7.64 -0.71
N ASP A 93 12.91 -8.73 -1.26
CA ASP A 93 12.48 -9.21 -2.56
C ASP A 93 11.04 -9.71 -2.48
N ARG A 94 10.16 -9.14 -3.32
CA ARG A 94 8.73 -9.47 -3.32
C ARG A 94 8.48 -10.93 -3.65
N ALA A 95 9.16 -11.46 -4.66
CA ALA A 95 8.90 -12.81 -5.15
C ALA A 95 9.32 -13.84 -4.09
N ASP A 96 10.46 -13.61 -3.43
CA ASP A 96 10.94 -14.46 -2.35
C ASP A 96 10.02 -14.37 -1.13
N PHE A 97 9.58 -13.16 -0.74
CA PHE A 97 8.66 -13.02 0.39
C PHE A 97 7.31 -13.68 0.12
N LEU A 98 6.69 -13.43 -1.03
CA LEU A 98 5.38 -14.03 -1.37
C LEU A 98 5.46 -15.55 -1.46
N ARG A 99 6.56 -16.10 -1.97
CA ARG A 99 6.80 -17.56 -1.95
C ARG A 99 6.97 -18.09 -0.55
N LEU A 100 7.70 -17.38 0.31
CA LEU A 100 7.88 -17.78 1.70
C LEU A 100 6.55 -17.76 2.47
N ASP A 101 5.73 -16.74 2.28
CA ASP A 101 4.39 -16.61 2.86
C ASP A 101 3.50 -17.79 2.44
N LEU A 102 3.50 -18.12 1.15
CA LEU A 102 2.76 -19.28 0.63
C LEU A 102 3.29 -20.62 1.17
N GLN A 103 4.61 -20.77 1.34
CA GLN A 103 5.22 -21.98 1.90
C GLN A 103 4.95 -22.17 3.40
N GLN A 104 4.76 -21.07 4.13
CA GLN A 104 4.46 -21.08 5.56
C GLN A 104 2.97 -21.21 5.86
N ALA A 105 2.10 -21.05 4.85
CA ALA A 105 0.68 -21.29 5.01
C ALA A 105 0.43 -22.76 5.36
N GLY A 106 -0.22 -22.99 6.50
CA GLY A 106 -0.50 -24.35 7.00
C GLY A 106 -1.41 -25.13 6.06
N ASP A 107 -2.40 -24.44 5.46
CA ASP A 107 -3.26 -24.97 4.40
C ASP A 107 -3.26 -23.98 3.23
N VAL A 108 -2.98 -24.48 2.03
CA VAL A 108 -3.05 -23.70 0.79
C VAL A 108 -4.40 -23.99 0.15
N ASP A 109 -5.28 -23.00 0.16
CA ASP A 109 -6.56 -23.03 -0.53
C ASP A 109 -6.58 -22.09 -1.74
N ASP A 110 -7.65 -22.17 -2.54
CA ASP A 110 -7.81 -21.34 -3.74
C ASP A 110 -7.82 -19.84 -3.41
N SER A 111 -8.35 -19.45 -2.25
CA SER A 111 -8.38 -18.05 -1.83
C SER A 111 -6.97 -17.49 -1.58
N LEU A 112 -6.09 -18.29 -1.00
CA LEU A 112 -4.69 -17.92 -0.77
C LEU A 112 -3.93 -17.81 -2.09
N LEU A 113 -4.17 -18.75 -3.02
CA LEU A 113 -3.57 -18.72 -4.35
C LEU A 113 -4.06 -17.51 -5.16
N ASP A 114 -5.35 -17.17 -5.07
CA ASP A 114 -5.91 -15.97 -5.69
C ASP A 114 -5.27 -14.70 -5.14
N MET A 115 -5.11 -14.59 -3.81
CA MET A 115 -4.44 -13.45 -3.18
C MET A 115 -2.96 -13.35 -3.61
N TYR A 116 -2.25 -14.49 -3.68
CA TYR A 116 -0.88 -14.53 -4.20
C TYR A 116 -0.83 -14.01 -5.65
N ASN A 117 -1.74 -14.47 -6.50
CA ASN A 117 -1.83 -14.04 -7.89
C ASN A 117 -2.19 -12.55 -8.02
N GLU A 118 -3.09 -12.04 -7.19
CA GLU A 118 -3.41 -10.62 -7.12
C GLU A 118 -2.17 -9.79 -6.75
N ARG A 119 -1.39 -10.24 -5.75
CA ARG A 119 -0.20 -9.52 -5.26
C ARG A 119 0.98 -9.57 -6.23
N ILE A 120 1.26 -10.71 -6.84
CA ILE A 120 2.41 -10.85 -7.75
C ILE A 120 2.23 -10.02 -9.02
N ASN A 121 1.01 -9.91 -9.52
CA ASN A 121 0.70 -9.19 -10.77
C ASN A 121 0.46 -7.69 -10.59
N ARG A 122 0.36 -7.19 -9.35
CA ARG A 122 0.01 -5.80 -9.02
C ARG A 122 0.88 -4.75 -9.73
N PHE A 123 2.16 -5.06 -9.91
CA PHE A 123 3.13 -4.15 -10.53
C PHE A 123 3.65 -4.67 -11.89
N SER A 124 3.12 -5.78 -12.38
CA SER A 124 3.53 -6.37 -13.67
C SER A 124 2.87 -5.67 -14.88
N ALA A 125 1.80 -4.90 -14.64
CA ALA A 125 1.14 -4.11 -15.67
C ALA A 125 1.80 -2.74 -15.90
N ASP A 126 2.67 -2.29 -15.00
CA ASP A 126 3.52 -1.10 -15.19
C ASP A 126 4.83 -1.53 -15.84
N GLY A 127 4.75 -1.84 -17.14
CA GLY A 127 5.92 -2.04 -17.97
C GLY A 127 6.80 -0.79 -17.98
N VAL A 128 7.92 -0.87 -17.25
CA VAL A 128 9.17 -0.17 -17.56
C VAL A 128 10.25 -1.22 -17.70
#